data_AF-A0A3B5MHT6-F1
#
_entry.id   AF-A0A3B5MHT6-F1
#
_cell.length_a   1.000
_cell.length_b   1.000
_cell.length_c   1.000
_cell.angle_alpha   90.00
_cell.angle_beta   90.00
_cell.angle_gamma   90.00
#
_symmetry.space_group_name_H-M   'P 1'
#
loop_
_entity.id
_entity.type
_entity.pdbx_description
1 polymer ?
#
loop_
_entity_poly.entity_id
_entity_poly.type
_entity_poly.pdbx_seq_one_letter_code
_entity_poly.pdbx_strand_id
1 'polypeptide(L)'
;GGILTNSSCGKTIDSAQFVIRCNLPPLSNGYEEDVGMKTNIVTANPSIFLQKYGSLLEHRRMFAESLCQYGKALLLLPAFSYRINTALSLRASYTIDDFRIPIQPVFINPKYLQSLALFWGSLGLKARRLTTGIMMTSLALELCDNVDLYGFWPFGVHPHSFQNLTHHYYDDGKVKKGFHSMSDEFKLLLHLHNQGVLKLHLADHPIGSAKPIRH
;
A
#
# COMPACT_ATOMS: atom_id res chain seq x y z
N GLY A 1 -6.71 0.45 -2.77
CA GLY A 1 -8.04 -0.17 -2.89
C GLY A 1 -8.58 0.05 -4.28
N GLY A 2 -9.67 -0.62 -4.65
CA GLY A 2 -10.32 -0.46 -5.96
C GLY A 2 -10.84 0.95 -6.24
N ILE A 3 -10.96 1.80 -5.22
CA ILE A 3 -11.30 3.23 -5.39
C ILE A 3 -10.32 4.01 -6.27
N LEU A 4 -9.11 3.48 -6.54
CA LEU A 4 -8.16 4.13 -7.43
C LEU A 4 -8.46 3.90 -8.91
N THR A 5 -9.27 2.90 -9.27
CA THR A 5 -9.62 2.62 -10.66
C THR A 5 -10.32 3.82 -11.30
N ASN A 6 -9.78 4.31 -12.43
CA ASN A 6 -10.22 5.50 -13.17
C ASN A 6 -10.16 6.81 -12.36
N SER A 7 -9.30 6.89 -11.34
CA SER A 7 -9.13 8.09 -10.53
C SER A 7 -8.22 9.14 -11.17
N SER A 8 -7.41 8.78 -12.17
CA SER A 8 -6.42 9.66 -12.82
C SER A 8 -5.43 10.32 -11.83
N CYS A 9 -5.26 9.74 -10.64
CA CYS A 9 -4.45 10.31 -9.57
C CYS A 9 -2.94 10.11 -9.78
N GLY A 10 -2.52 9.35 -10.79
CA GLY A 10 -1.13 8.91 -10.96
C GLY A 10 -0.13 10.06 -11.07
N LYS A 11 -0.47 11.12 -11.83
CA LYS A 11 0.39 12.32 -11.94
C LYS A 11 0.52 13.06 -10.60
N THR A 12 -0.56 13.15 -9.83
CA THR A 12 -0.55 13.80 -8.51
C THR A 12 0.28 12.98 -7.52
N ILE A 13 0.10 11.66 -7.50
CA ILE A 13 0.90 10.74 -6.67
C ILE A 13 2.38 10.87 -7.03
N ASP A 14 2.71 10.88 -8.33
CA ASP A 14 4.08 10.99 -8.80
C ASP A 14 4.71 12.38 -8.58
N SER A 15 3.91 13.40 -8.26
CA SER A 15 4.43 14.72 -7.89
C SER A 15 5.02 14.77 -6.47
N ALA A 16 4.65 13.82 -5.60
CA ALA A 16 5.16 13.76 -4.23
C ALA A 16 6.68 13.54 -4.18
N GLN A 17 7.35 14.10 -3.17
CA GLN A 17 8.78 13.88 -2.96
C GLN A 17 9.10 12.42 -2.60
N PHE A 18 8.15 11.74 -1.96
CA PHE A 18 8.31 10.37 -1.46
C PHE A 18 7.00 9.59 -1.59
N VAL A 19 7.04 8.37 -2.11
CA VAL A 19 5.87 7.49 -2.31
C VAL A 19 6.08 6.13 -1.65
N ILE A 20 5.14 5.76 -0.76
CA ILE A 20 5.08 4.47 -0.08
C ILE A 20 3.94 3.63 -0.66
N ARG A 21 4.27 2.43 -1.13
CA ARG A 21 3.31 1.47 -1.70
C ARG A 21 3.16 0.23 -0.84
N CYS A 22 1.98 -0.38 -0.86
CA CYS A 22 1.67 -1.52 -0.01
C CYS A 22 1.54 -2.82 -0.82
N ASN A 23 2.25 -3.86 -0.40
CA ASN A 23 2.06 -5.25 -0.83
C ASN A 23 2.32 -5.53 -2.32
N LEU A 24 3.41 -4.98 -2.88
CA LEU A 24 3.84 -5.18 -4.27
C LEU A 24 2.71 -5.04 -5.32
N PRO A 25 1.99 -3.90 -5.34
CA PRO A 25 0.86 -3.76 -6.25
C PRO A 25 1.36 -3.43 -7.67
N PRO A 26 0.75 -3.98 -8.73
CA PRO A 26 1.15 -3.63 -10.09
C PRO A 26 0.93 -2.13 -10.36
N LEU A 27 1.91 -1.53 -11.01
CA LEU A 27 1.93 -0.12 -11.39
C LEU A 27 1.81 0.04 -12.90
N SER A 28 2.36 -0.92 -13.65
CA SER A 28 2.36 -0.89 -15.10
C SER A 28 1.17 -1.62 -15.72
N ASN A 29 1.02 -1.53 -17.05
CA ASN A 29 -0.02 -2.19 -17.87
C ASN A 29 -1.41 -1.55 -17.74
N GLY A 30 -1.47 -0.22 -17.73
CA GLY A 30 -2.71 0.56 -17.73
C GLY A 30 -3.13 1.08 -16.36
N TYR A 31 -2.35 0.83 -15.30
CA TYR A 31 -2.61 1.38 -13.97
C TYR A 31 -1.86 2.70 -13.72
N GLU A 32 -0.87 3.05 -14.56
CA GLU A 32 0.04 4.17 -14.35
C GLU A 32 -0.70 5.50 -14.23
N GLU A 33 -1.78 5.67 -14.99
CA GLU A 33 -2.61 6.87 -14.99
C GLU A 33 -3.33 7.08 -13.64
N ASP A 34 -3.69 6.01 -12.97
CA ASP A 34 -4.43 6.03 -11.71
C ASP A 34 -3.52 6.05 -10.49
N VAL A 35 -2.42 5.29 -10.53
CA VAL A 35 -1.59 5.03 -9.34
C VAL A 35 -0.16 5.55 -9.44
N GLY A 36 0.26 6.01 -10.62
CA GLY A 36 1.61 6.50 -10.87
C GLY A 36 2.68 5.41 -10.81
N MET A 37 3.92 5.77 -11.13
CA MET A 37 5.07 4.86 -11.17
C MET A 37 6.11 5.13 -10.07
N LYS A 38 6.15 6.34 -9.50
CA LYS A 38 7.14 6.71 -8.48
C LYS A 38 7.00 5.80 -7.27
N THR A 39 8.10 5.24 -6.81
CA THR A 39 8.14 4.38 -5.64
C THR A 39 9.45 4.60 -4.90
N ASN A 40 9.37 4.92 -3.61
CA ASN A 40 10.54 5.01 -2.74
C ASN A 40 10.58 3.82 -1.77
N ILE A 41 9.42 3.43 -1.26
CA ILE A 41 9.21 2.24 -0.43
C ILE A 41 8.08 1.43 -1.03
N VAL A 42 8.24 0.11 -1.08
CA VAL A 42 7.15 -0.83 -1.27
C VAL A 42 7.26 -1.96 -0.25
N THR A 43 6.14 -2.37 0.34
CA THR A 43 6.12 -3.50 1.27
C THR A 43 5.77 -4.81 0.57
N ALA A 44 6.15 -5.94 1.14
CA ALA A 44 5.64 -7.24 0.75
C ALA A 44 5.22 -8.07 1.96
N ASN A 45 3.93 -8.36 2.07
CA ASN A 45 3.46 -9.39 2.99
C ASN A 45 3.95 -10.76 2.49
N PRO A 46 4.61 -11.60 3.32
CA PRO A 46 5.13 -12.89 2.90
C PRO A 46 4.10 -13.86 2.32
N SER A 47 2.80 -13.67 2.58
CA SER A 47 1.75 -14.45 1.92
C SER A 47 1.75 -14.28 0.40
N ILE A 48 2.23 -13.15 -0.12
CA ILE A 48 2.36 -12.91 -1.57
C ILE A 48 3.31 -13.95 -2.19
N PHE A 49 4.45 -14.21 -1.55
CA PHE A 49 5.42 -15.20 -2.04
C PHE A 49 4.83 -16.60 -2.07
N LEU A 50 4.07 -16.96 -1.03
CA LEU A 50 3.37 -18.24 -0.96
C LEU A 50 2.31 -18.38 -2.07
N GLN A 51 1.44 -17.38 -2.21
CA GLN A 51 0.25 -17.47 -3.04
C GLN A 51 0.50 -17.22 -4.53
N LYS A 52 1.42 -16.30 -4.86
CA LYS A 52 1.67 -15.87 -6.24
C LYS A 52 2.94 -16.45 -6.85
N TYR A 53 3.91 -16.83 -6.02
CA TYR A 53 5.26 -17.18 -6.49
C TYR A 53 5.78 -18.53 -5.98
N GLY A 54 4.87 -19.45 -5.60
CA GLY A 54 5.25 -20.82 -5.21
C GLY A 54 6.24 -20.88 -4.04
N SER A 55 6.12 -19.94 -3.09
CA SER A 55 7.07 -19.72 -1.99
C SER A 55 8.50 -19.38 -2.41
N LEU A 56 8.78 -19.12 -3.69
CA LEU A 56 10.13 -18.93 -4.23
C LEU A 56 11.04 -20.17 -4.06
N LEU A 57 10.45 -21.38 -4.01
CA LEU A 57 11.22 -22.63 -3.98
C LEU A 57 11.86 -22.95 -5.34
N GLU A 58 11.14 -22.66 -6.43
CA GLU A 58 11.53 -23.05 -7.79
C GLU A 58 11.64 -21.84 -8.73
N HIS A 59 10.65 -21.63 -9.60
CA HIS A 59 10.63 -20.63 -10.65
C HIS A 59 10.53 -19.21 -10.08
N ARG A 60 11.69 -18.57 -9.91
CA ARG A 60 11.85 -17.22 -9.32
C ARG A 60 11.77 -16.06 -10.31
N ARG A 61 11.87 -16.34 -11.62
CA ARG A 61 11.92 -15.33 -12.68
C ARG A 61 10.71 -14.39 -12.67
N MET A 62 9.49 -14.93 -12.55
CA MET A 62 8.28 -14.09 -12.52
C MET A 62 8.26 -13.12 -11.33
N PHE A 63 8.80 -13.53 -10.18
CA PHE A 63 8.94 -12.62 -9.04
C PHE A 63 9.96 -11.52 -9.36
N ALA A 64 11.15 -11.90 -9.84
CA ALA A 64 12.21 -10.96 -10.21
C ALA A 64 11.74 -9.92 -11.24
N GLU A 65 11.10 -10.35 -12.32
CA GLU A 65 10.55 -9.47 -13.37
C GLU A 65 9.47 -8.53 -12.81
N SER A 66 8.63 -9.01 -11.90
CA SER A 66 7.60 -8.17 -11.28
C SER A 66 8.17 -7.06 -10.39
N LEU A 67 9.44 -7.15 -9.97
CA LEU A 67 10.09 -6.12 -9.17
C LEU A 67 10.72 -4.99 -10.00
N CYS A 68 10.94 -5.20 -11.30
CA CYS A 68 11.60 -4.23 -12.18
C CYS A 68 10.89 -2.86 -12.20
N GLN A 69 9.57 -2.85 -12.04
CA GLN A 69 8.74 -1.63 -12.03
C GLN A 69 9.06 -0.67 -10.87
N TYR A 70 9.69 -1.14 -9.79
CA TYR A 70 9.98 -0.32 -8.62
C TYR A 70 11.38 0.33 -8.65
N GLY A 71 12.19 0.05 -9.68
CA GLY A 71 13.54 0.60 -9.80
C GLY A 71 14.41 0.33 -8.56
N LYS A 72 14.97 1.38 -7.98
CA LYS A 72 15.88 1.34 -6.81
C LYS A 72 15.15 1.56 -5.46
N ALA A 73 13.84 1.31 -5.40
CA ALA A 73 13.07 1.47 -4.16
C ALA A 73 13.58 0.52 -3.04
N LEU A 74 13.16 0.80 -1.82
CA LEU A 74 13.31 -0.15 -0.70
C LEU A 74 12.14 -1.13 -0.69
N LEU A 75 12.44 -2.43 -0.62
CA LEU A 75 11.47 -3.49 -0.39
C LEU A 75 11.43 -3.86 1.09
N LEU A 76 10.38 -3.43 1.79
CA LEU A 76 10.21 -3.67 3.22
C LEU A 76 9.58 -5.04 3.47
N LEU A 77 10.34 -5.90 4.15
CA LEU A 77 9.98 -7.29 4.46
C LEU A 77 9.82 -7.49 5.98
N PRO A 78 8.68 -8.00 6.47
CA PRO A 78 8.47 -8.30 7.89
C PRO A 78 9.08 -9.67 8.27
N ALA A 79 10.36 -9.88 7.98
CA ALA A 79 11.06 -11.17 8.11
C ALA A 79 11.06 -11.73 9.53
N PHE A 80 11.12 -10.85 10.53
CA PHE A 80 11.26 -11.22 11.94
C PHE A 80 10.00 -10.94 12.77
N SER A 81 8.91 -10.54 12.13
CA SER A 81 7.64 -10.24 12.81
C SER A 81 6.84 -11.50 13.17
N TYR A 82 7.01 -12.57 12.40
CA TYR A 82 6.41 -13.89 12.65
C TYR A 82 7.38 -14.97 12.20
N ARG A 83 7.47 -16.09 12.94
CA ARG A 83 8.41 -17.19 12.63
C ARG A 83 8.29 -17.70 11.19
N ILE A 84 7.06 -17.79 10.67
CA ILE A 84 6.80 -18.25 9.30
C ILE A 84 7.33 -17.30 8.21
N ASN A 85 7.60 -16.03 8.55
CA ASN A 85 8.00 -15.03 7.57
C ASN A 85 9.48 -15.08 7.22
N THR A 86 10.33 -15.59 8.13
CA THR A 86 11.79 -15.48 8.01
C THR A 86 12.29 -16.17 6.75
N ALA A 87 11.99 -17.45 6.57
CA ALA A 87 12.45 -18.21 5.41
C ALA A 87 11.88 -17.68 4.08
N LEU A 88 10.64 -17.18 4.05
CA LEU A 88 10.05 -16.58 2.86
C LEU A 88 10.73 -15.25 2.50
N SER A 89 10.98 -14.40 3.50
CA SER A 89 11.60 -13.09 3.29
C SER A 89 13.06 -13.21 2.88
N LEU A 90 13.80 -14.16 3.46
CA LEU A 90 15.18 -14.44 3.05
C LEU A 90 15.25 -14.95 1.61
N ARG A 91 14.35 -15.86 1.21
CA ARG A 91 14.28 -16.31 -0.20
C ARG A 91 13.98 -15.16 -1.16
N ALA A 92 13.10 -14.23 -0.79
CA ALA A 92 12.86 -13.03 -1.59
C ALA A 92 14.13 -12.18 -1.72
N SER A 93 14.84 -11.96 -0.61
CA SER A 93 16.12 -11.23 -0.59
C SER A 93 17.19 -11.90 -1.47
N TYR A 94 17.37 -13.21 -1.36
CA TYR A 94 18.34 -13.95 -2.17
C TYR A 94 17.95 -13.93 -3.65
N THR A 95 16.67 -14.03 -3.97
CA THR A 95 16.21 -13.92 -5.36
C THR A 95 16.55 -12.57 -5.98
N ILE A 96 16.42 -11.48 -5.21
CA ILE A 96 16.78 -10.13 -5.67
C ILE A 96 18.28 -10.05 -5.99
N ASP A 97 19.12 -10.63 -5.12
CA ASP A 97 20.57 -10.68 -5.29
C ASP A 97 20.98 -11.57 -6.49
N ASP A 98 20.44 -12.80 -6.56
CA ASP A 98 20.69 -13.77 -7.64
C ASP A 98 20.42 -13.18 -9.03
N PHE A 99 19.32 -12.41 -9.16
CA PHE A 99 18.92 -11.77 -10.41
C PHE A 99 19.46 -10.35 -10.59
N ARG A 100 20.22 -9.83 -9.61
CA ARG A 100 20.77 -8.47 -9.60
C ARG A 100 19.72 -7.39 -9.86
N ILE A 101 18.55 -7.55 -9.25
CA ILE A 101 17.44 -6.59 -9.38
C ILE A 101 17.79 -5.32 -8.58
N PRO A 102 17.58 -4.09 -9.11
CA PRO A 102 18.02 -2.86 -8.44
C PRO A 102 17.33 -2.52 -7.11
N ILE A 103 16.18 -3.13 -6.82
CA ILE A 103 15.40 -2.89 -5.60
C ILE A 103 16.15 -3.42 -4.37
N GLN A 104 16.10 -2.71 -3.24
CA GLN A 104 16.89 -3.06 -2.05
C GLN A 104 16.02 -3.70 -0.97
N PRO A 105 16.20 -5.00 -0.65
CA PRO A 105 15.46 -5.64 0.43
C PRO A 105 15.94 -5.12 1.79
N VAL A 106 15.00 -4.70 2.64
CA VAL A 106 15.25 -4.31 4.03
C VAL A 106 14.24 -4.95 4.97
N PHE A 107 14.66 -5.26 6.20
CA PHE A 107 13.83 -5.95 7.17
C PHE A 107 13.23 -4.99 8.19
N ILE A 108 11.90 -5.03 8.34
CA ILE A 108 11.19 -4.20 9.31
C ILE A 108 11.54 -4.67 10.74
N ASN A 109 11.89 -3.73 11.61
CA ASN A 109 12.14 -4.02 13.02
C ASN A 109 10.86 -4.54 13.69
N PRO A 110 10.83 -5.76 14.24
CA PRO A 110 9.63 -6.31 14.86
C PRO A 110 9.17 -5.52 16.10
N LYS A 111 10.10 -4.85 16.81
CA LYS A 111 9.74 -3.99 17.95
C LYS A 111 8.95 -2.77 17.51
N TYR A 112 9.26 -2.19 16.35
CA TYR A 112 8.50 -1.07 15.81
C TYR A 112 7.03 -1.47 15.56
N LEU A 113 6.79 -2.64 14.96
CA LEU A 113 5.43 -3.14 14.75
C LEU A 113 4.68 -3.42 16.06
N GLN A 114 5.39 -3.89 17.09
CA GLN A 114 4.83 -4.07 18.43
C GLN A 114 4.43 -2.72 19.05
N SER A 115 5.30 -1.71 18.95
CA SER A 115 5.02 -0.35 19.43
C SER A 115 3.81 0.26 18.72
N LEU A 116 3.70 0.10 17.40
CA LEU A 116 2.52 0.56 16.66
C LEU A 116 1.24 -0.13 17.14
N ALA A 117 1.27 -1.45 17.35
CA ALA A 117 0.11 -2.18 17.85
C ALA A 117 -0.34 -1.68 19.23
N LEU A 118 0.60 -1.39 20.14
CA LEU A 118 0.30 -0.80 21.45
C LEU A 118 -0.25 0.62 21.33
N PHE A 119 0.38 1.47 20.51
CA PHE A 119 -0.05 2.85 20.29
C PHE A 119 -1.48 2.91 19.77
N TRP A 120 -1.77 2.24 18.66
CA TRP A 120 -3.12 2.25 18.09
C TRP A 120 -4.16 1.54 18.97
N GLY A 121 -3.75 0.49 19.71
CA GLY A 121 -4.59 -0.14 20.72
C GLY A 121 -4.97 0.82 21.85
N SER A 122 -4.05 1.69 22.28
CA SER A 122 -4.33 2.72 23.29
C SER A 122 -5.33 3.78 22.81
N LEU A 123 -5.39 4.01 21.50
CA LEU A 123 -6.38 4.89 20.86
C LEU A 123 -7.71 4.19 20.52
N GLY A 124 -7.91 2.98 21.05
CA GLY A 124 -9.17 2.24 20.93
C GLY A 124 -9.33 1.39 19.67
N LEU A 125 -8.29 1.26 18.84
CA LEU A 125 -8.34 0.39 17.66
C LEU A 125 -8.29 -1.08 18.08
N LYS A 126 -9.44 -1.75 18.04
CA LYS A 126 -9.59 -3.18 18.38
C LYS A 126 -9.41 -4.05 17.14
N ALA A 127 -8.17 -4.38 16.81
CA ALA A 127 -7.85 -5.33 15.73
C ALA A 127 -6.85 -6.38 16.22
N ARG A 128 -6.97 -7.62 15.73
CA ARG A 128 -5.98 -8.68 16.00
C ARG A 128 -4.60 -8.32 15.44
N ARG A 129 -4.59 -7.61 14.30
CA ARG A 129 -3.38 -7.10 13.66
C ARG A 129 -3.72 -5.84 12.86
N LEU A 130 -2.82 -4.87 12.87
CA LEU A 130 -2.87 -3.69 12.01
C LEU A 130 -2.72 -4.06 10.53
N THR A 131 -3.40 -3.38 9.62
CA THR A 131 -3.10 -3.51 8.18
C THR A 131 -1.72 -2.95 7.83
N THR A 132 -1.18 -3.40 6.70
CA THR A 132 0.00 -2.76 6.10
C THR A 132 -0.23 -1.26 5.87
N GLY A 133 -1.45 -0.87 5.48
CA GLY A 133 -1.83 0.52 5.26
C GLY A 133 -1.59 1.38 6.50
N ILE A 134 -2.20 1.04 7.64
CA ILE A 134 -2.06 1.83 8.87
C ILE A 134 -0.61 1.83 9.40
N MET A 135 0.13 0.73 9.24
CA MET A 135 1.54 0.66 9.60
C MET A 135 2.39 1.62 8.77
N MET A 136 2.15 1.70 7.46
CA MET A 136 2.86 2.61 6.56
C MET A 136 2.40 4.07 6.70
N THR A 137 1.13 4.32 7.01
CA THR A 137 0.66 5.65 7.39
C THR A 137 1.37 6.16 8.65
N SER A 138 1.57 5.30 9.65
CA SER A 138 2.31 5.66 10.88
C SER A 138 3.75 6.06 10.56
N LEU A 139 4.44 5.24 9.75
CA LEU A 139 5.79 5.54 9.28
C LEU A 139 5.86 6.86 8.50
N ALA A 140 4.87 7.12 7.62
CA ALA A 140 4.82 8.37 6.86
C ALA A 140 4.65 9.59 7.78
N LEU A 141 3.79 9.51 8.79
CA LEU A 141 3.57 10.60 9.76
C LEU A 141 4.81 10.87 10.64
N GLU A 142 5.67 9.87 10.84
CA GLU A 142 6.94 10.04 11.57
C GLU A 142 8.06 10.65 10.69
N LEU A 143 7.96 10.56 9.36
CA LEU A 143 9.02 10.93 8.42
C LEU A 143 8.72 12.16 7.55
N CYS A 144 7.44 12.52 7.38
CA CYS A 144 7.01 13.51 6.41
C CYS A 144 6.25 14.66 7.08
N ASP A 145 6.46 15.89 6.57
CA ASP A 145 5.71 17.07 7.01
C ASP A 145 4.24 17.04 6.58
N ASN A 146 3.96 16.47 5.40
CA ASN A 146 2.62 16.35 4.84
C ASN A 146 2.40 14.92 4.32
N VAL A 147 1.24 14.34 4.63
CA VAL A 147 0.90 12.96 4.27
C VAL A 147 -0.43 12.91 3.52
N ASP A 148 -0.37 12.49 2.26
CA ASP A 148 -1.53 12.23 1.41
C ASP A 148 -1.76 10.71 1.27
N LEU A 149 -2.96 10.25 1.58
CA LEU A 149 -3.37 8.86 1.52
C LEU A 149 -4.28 8.60 0.33
N TYR A 150 -3.84 7.68 -0.54
CA TYR A 150 -4.56 7.25 -1.74
C TYR A 150 -4.95 5.77 -1.64
N GLY A 151 -6.17 5.43 -2.06
CA GLY A 151 -6.62 4.04 -2.12
C GLY A 151 -7.03 3.43 -0.78
N PHE A 152 -7.18 4.24 0.27
CA PHE A 152 -7.66 3.84 1.59
C PHE A 152 -9.19 3.89 1.62
N TRP A 153 -9.82 2.88 1.04
CA TRP A 153 -11.28 2.71 1.05
C TRP A 153 -11.60 1.22 1.20
N PRO A 154 -12.08 0.78 2.38
CA PRO A 154 -12.29 -0.64 2.68
C PRO A 154 -13.68 -1.15 2.27
N PHE A 155 -14.49 -0.34 1.58
CA PHE A 155 -15.87 -0.66 1.24
C PHE A 155 -16.01 -1.04 -0.24
N GLY A 156 -16.97 -1.92 -0.55
CA GLY A 156 -17.20 -2.43 -1.90
C GLY A 156 -18.07 -1.55 -2.80
N VAL A 157 -18.36 -0.31 -2.38
CA VAL A 157 -19.17 0.65 -3.13
C VAL A 157 -18.47 2.00 -3.11
N HIS A 158 -18.38 2.66 -4.25
CA HIS A 158 -17.74 3.97 -4.38
C HIS A 158 -18.54 5.05 -3.61
N PRO A 159 -17.89 5.95 -2.85
CA PRO A 159 -18.59 6.94 -2.01
C PRO A 159 -19.44 7.94 -2.81
N HIS A 160 -19.01 8.30 -4.02
CA HIS A 160 -19.70 9.30 -4.87
C HIS A 160 -20.53 8.70 -6.02
N SER A 161 -19.95 7.83 -6.85
CA SER A 161 -20.65 7.22 -7.99
C SER A 161 -21.59 6.08 -7.63
N PHE A 162 -21.52 5.54 -6.41
CA PHE A 162 -22.26 4.36 -5.95
C PHE A 162 -22.05 3.09 -6.77
N GLN A 163 -21.03 3.05 -7.62
CA GLN A 163 -20.65 1.86 -8.38
C GLN A 163 -20.00 0.83 -7.48
N ASN A 164 -20.17 -0.46 -7.82
CA ASN A 164 -19.48 -1.53 -7.13
C ASN A 164 -17.97 -1.43 -7.38
N LEU A 165 -17.20 -1.59 -6.31
CA LEU A 165 -15.75 -1.60 -6.32
C LEU A 165 -15.22 -2.98 -5.96
N THR A 166 -14.17 -3.37 -6.67
CA THR A 166 -13.28 -4.46 -6.28
C THR A 166 -12.47 -4.04 -5.05
N HIS A 167 -11.90 -5.02 -4.34
CA HIS A 167 -11.06 -4.70 -3.18
C HIS A 167 -9.73 -4.04 -3.61
N HIS A 168 -9.08 -4.59 -4.64
CA HIS A 168 -7.88 -4.03 -5.23
C HIS A 168 -8.19 -3.41 -6.59
N TYR A 169 -7.42 -2.40 -7.01
CA TYR A 169 -7.60 -1.77 -8.32
C TYR A 169 -7.13 -2.65 -9.49
N TYR A 170 -6.48 -3.79 -9.18
CA TYR A 170 -5.82 -4.67 -10.14
C TYR A 170 -6.31 -6.11 -10.11
N ASP A 171 -7.18 -6.48 -9.15
CA ASP A 171 -7.79 -7.81 -9.07
C ASP A 171 -9.11 -7.83 -8.29
N ASP A 172 -9.82 -8.95 -8.41
CA ASP A 172 -11.08 -9.24 -7.69
C ASP A 172 -10.85 -9.99 -6.36
N GLY A 173 -9.63 -9.94 -5.83
CA GLY A 173 -9.22 -10.68 -4.64
C GLY A 173 -10.03 -10.25 -3.41
N LYS A 174 -10.66 -11.21 -2.72
CA LYS A 174 -11.42 -10.93 -1.50
C LYS A 174 -10.51 -10.85 -0.27
N VAL A 175 -10.88 -9.96 0.65
CA VAL A 175 -10.23 -9.83 1.96
C VAL A 175 -10.44 -11.09 2.78
N LYS A 176 -9.36 -11.61 3.38
CA LYS A 176 -9.47 -12.58 4.47
C LYS A 176 -10.08 -11.90 5.71
N LYS A 177 -11.35 -12.18 5.98
CA LYS A 177 -12.08 -11.65 7.14
C LYS A 177 -11.43 -12.13 8.46
N GLY A 178 -11.49 -11.30 9.51
CA GLY A 178 -11.14 -11.69 10.88
C GLY A 178 -9.71 -11.40 11.37
N PHE A 179 -8.83 -10.86 10.51
CA PHE A 179 -7.47 -10.45 10.93
C PHE A 179 -7.34 -8.96 11.23
N HIS A 180 -8.04 -8.14 10.47
CA HIS A 180 -7.94 -6.68 10.45
C HIS A 180 -9.33 -6.07 10.66
N SER A 181 -9.42 -4.90 11.30
CA SER A 181 -10.65 -4.11 11.34
C SER A 181 -10.52 -2.90 10.43
N MET A 182 -10.54 -3.14 9.10
CA MET A 182 -10.25 -2.08 8.12
C MET A 182 -11.27 -0.94 8.14
N SER A 183 -12.52 -1.23 8.48
CA SER A 183 -13.55 -0.19 8.65
C SER A 183 -13.25 0.71 9.86
N ASP A 184 -12.73 0.16 10.96
CA ASP A 184 -12.36 0.96 12.13
C ASP A 184 -11.05 1.71 11.92
N GLU A 185 -10.08 1.10 11.23
CA GLU A 185 -8.87 1.79 10.76
C GLU A 185 -9.24 2.97 9.85
N PHE A 186 -10.20 2.80 8.93
CA PHE A 186 -10.65 3.89 8.07
C PHE A 186 -11.31 5.03 8.86
N LYS A 187 -12.17 4.73 9.85
CA LYS A 187 -12.78 5.77 10.71
C LYS A 187 -11.71 6.60 11.42
N LEU A 188 -10.65 5.95 11.88
CA LEU A 188 -9.52 6.62 12.51
C LEU A 188 -8.75 7.51 11.53
N LEU A 189 -8.46 7.01 10.33
CA LEU A 189 -7.84 7.81 9.27
C LEU A 189 -8.70 9.02 8.88
N LEU A 190 -10.02 8.84 8.82
CA LEU A 190 -10.96 9.93 8.56
C LEU A 190 -10.97 10.96 9.70
N HIS A 191 -10.86 10.51 10.96
CA HIS A 191 -10.72 11.42 12.10
C HIS A 191 -9.45 12.27 12.00
N LEU A 192 -8.31 11.65 11.69
CA LEU A 192 -7.04 12.35 11.47
C LEU A 192 -7.11 13.32 10.28
N HIS A 193 -7.82 12.93 9.22
CA HIS A 193 -8.09 13.81 8.10
C HIS A 193 -8.85 15.07 8.51
N ASN A 194 -9.93 14.91 9.29
CA ASN A 194 -10.73 16.03 9.76
C ASN A 194 -9.97 16.95 10.74
N GLN A 195 -8.95 16.44 11.40
CA GLN A 195 -8.04 17.23 12.25
C GLN A 195 -6.90 17.91 11.48
N GLY A 196 -6.78 17.66 10.18
CA GLY A 196 -5.69 18.21 9.36
C GLY A 196 -4.33 17.53 9.56
N VAL A 197 -4.29 16.37 10.24
CA VAL A 197 -3.05 15.60 10.47
C VAL A 197 -2.56 14.91 9.18
N LEU A 198 -3.49 14.50 8.33
CA LEU A 198 -3.22 13.90 7.02
C LEU A 198 -4.33 14.25 6.03
N LYS A 199 -4.12 13.99 4.74
CA LYS A 199 -5.14 14.18 3.72
C LYS A 199 -5.57 12.85 3.11
N LEU A 200 -6.85 12.52 3.25
CA LEU A 200 -7.42 11.30 2.68
C LEU A 200 -8.09 11.62 1.34
N HIS A 201 -7.68 10.95 0.26
CA HIS A 201 -8.23 11.14 -1.08
C HIS A 201 -9.20 10.01 -1.43
N LEU A 202 -10.49 10.34 -1.56
CA LEU A 202 -11.60 9.39 -1.79
C LEU A 202 -12.21 9.45 -3.19
N ALA A 203 -11.38 9.84 -4.18
CA ALA A 203 -11.75 10.09 -5.58
C ALA A 203 -12.73 11.27 -5.77
N ASP A 204 -12.15 12.40 -6.14
CA ASP A 204 -12.50 13.25 -7.29
C ASP A 204 -11.48 14.40 -7.30
N HIS A 205 -10.62 14.46 -8.31
CA HIS A 205 -10.15 15.76 -8.78
C HIS A 205 -11.16 16.18 -9.86
N PRO A 206 -11.87 17.31 -9.72
CA PRO A 206 -12.74 17.77 -10.78
C PRO A 206 -11.90 17.94 -12.05
N ILE A 207 -12.22 17.12 -13.06
CA ILE A 207 -11.76 17.33 -14.42
C ILE A 207 -12.34 18.68 -14.85
N GLY A 208 -11.49 19.71 -14.80
CA GLY A 208 -11.82 21.05 -15.25
C GLY A 208 -12.77 21.80 -14.34
N SER A 209 -12.23 22.76 -13.59
CA SER A 209 -12.93 24.03 -13.45
C SER A 209 -13.28 24.51 -14.87
N ALA A 210 -14.56 24.41 -15.24
CA ALA A 210 -15.08 25.05 -16.43
C ALA A 210 -14.54 26.48 -16.48
N LYS A 211 -13.92 26.86 -17.61
CA LYS A 211 -13.55 28.26 -17.85
C LYS A 211 -14.79 29.11 -17.59
N PRO A 212 -14.71 30.20 -16.81
CA PRO A 212 -15.84 31.08 -16.64
C PRO A 212 -16.22 31.63 -18.01
N ILE A 213 -17.45 31.36 -18.43
CA ILE A 213 -18.08 32.07 -19.54
C ILE A 213 -18.16 33.53 -19.08
N ARG A 214 -17.31 34.39 -19.65
CA ARG A 214 -17.47 35.83 -19.50
C ARG A 214 -18.72 36.22 -20.30
N HIS A 215 -19.74 36.71 -19.59
CA HIS A 215 -20.79 37.53 -20.18
C HIS A 215 -20.23 38.90 -20.54
#